data_AF-A0A2I6QHA2-F1
#
_entry.id   AF-A0A2I6QHA2-F1
#
_cell.length_a   1.000
_cell.length_b   1.000
_cell.length_c   1.000
_cell.angle_alpha   90.00
_cell.angle_beta   90.00
_cell.angle_gamma   90.00
#
_symmetry.space_group_name_H-M   'P 1'
#
loop_
_entity.id
_entity.type
_entity.pdbx_description
1 polymer ?
#
loop_
_entity_poly.entity_id
_entity_poly.type
_entity_poly.pdbx_seq_one_letter_code
_entity_poly.pdbx_strand_id
1 'polypeptide(L)' 'MITGNEEMSRVSKEKLLQEGFLFKYITHIYRNKKGTIYFFCYDHGYLVLENDWYLIVRHKSG' A
#
# COMPACT_ATOMS: atom_id res chain seq x y z
N MET A 1 -2.30 7.95 -15.86
CA MET A 1 -1.31 6.97 -16.33
C MET A 1 -0.28 6.84 -15.22
N ILE A 2 -0.07 5.63 -14.73
CA ILE A 2 0.85 5.36 -13.62
C ILE A 2 2.23 5.19 -14.27
N THR A 3 3.09 6.19 -14.13
CA THR A 3 4.31 6.35 -14.94
C THR A 3 5.49 5.69 -14.23
N GLY A 4 5.74 4.41 -14.55
CA GLY A 4 7.09 3.86 -14.78
C GLY A 4 8.13 3.70 -13.65
N ASN A 5 7.97 4.23 -12.43
CA ASN A 5 9.00 4.08 -11.37
C ASN A 5 8.43 3.93 -9.94
N GLU A 6 7.27 3.31 -9.79
CA GLU A 6 6.73 2.95 -8.47
C GLU A 6 7.08 1.48 -8.17
N GLU A 7 7.84 1.24 -7.10
CA GLU A 7 8.12 -0.12 -6.64
C GLU A 7 6.90 -0.64 -5.89
N MET A 8 6.20 -1.61 -6.50
CA MET A 8 5.05 -2.27 -5.90
C MET A 8 5.39 -3.71 -5.52
N SER A 9 5.25 -4.06 -4.25
CA SER A 9 5.52 -5.41 -3.74
C SER A 9 4.28 -5.99 -3.07
N ARG A 10 3.90 -7.20 -3.48
CA ARG A 10 2.79 -7.94 -2.88
C ARG A 10 3.30 -8.75 -1.69
N VAL A 11 2.77 -8.48 -0.51
CA VAL A 11 3.19 -9.08 0.76
C VAL A 11 1.95 -9.51 1.54
N SER A 12 2.03 -10.63 2.27
CA SER A 12 0.94 -11.04 3.16
C SER A 12 0.88 -10.15 4.39
N LYS A 13 -0.32 -10.00 4.97
CA LYS A 13 -0.55 -9.25 6.21
C LYS A 13 0.39 -9.69 7.33
N GLU A 14 0.51 -11.01 7.52
CA GLU A 14 1.34 -11.60 8.57
C GLU A 14 2.81 -11.20 8.43
N LYS A 15 3.35 -11.23 7.20
CA LYS A 15 4.74 -10.85 6.95
C LYS A 15 4.97 -9.36 7.21
N LEU A 16 4.03 -8.49 6.82
CA LEU A 16 4.11 -7.06 7.13
C LEU A 16 4.07 -6.81 8.65
N LEU A 17 3.20 -7.52 9.37
CA LEU A 17 3.12 -7.41 10.83
C LEU A 17 4.39 -7.94 11.51
N GLN A 18 4.97 -9.03 11.02
CA GLN A 18 6.24 -9.58 11.52
C GLN A 18 7.40 -8.61 11.32
N GLU A 19 7.42 -7.91 10.18
CA GLU A 19 8.41 -6.86 9.89
C GLU A 19 8.14 -5.54 10.68
N GLY A 20 7.07 -5.50 11.48
CA GLY A 20 6.71 -4.33 12.29
C GLY A 20 6.03 -3.21 11.50
N PHE A 21 5.43 -3.51 10.34
CA PHE A 21 4.70 -2.53 9.54
C PHE A 21 3.43 -2.06 10.28
N LEU A 22 3.33 -0.74 10.50
CA LEU A 22 2.23 -0.15 11.26
C LEU A 22 1.22 0.52 10.32
N PHE A 23 0.14 -0.20 10.01
CA PHE A 23 -1.01 0.28 9.23
C PHE A 23 -1.78 1.46 9.86
N LYS A 24 -1.39 1.92 11.06
CA LYS A 24 -2.08 3.00 11.78
C LYS A 24 -1.69 4.40 11.30
N TYR A 25 -0.51 4.56 10.72
CA TYR A 25 -0.02 5.85 10.26
C TYR A 25 -0.52 6.09 8.85
N ILE A 26 -1.75 6.57 8.71
CA ILE A 26 -2.35 6.84 7.41
C ILE A 26 -2.70 8.32 7.37
N THR A 27 -2.24 9.01 6.34
CA THR A 27 -2.57 10.42 6.12
C THR A 27 -3.79 10.55 5.22
N HIS A 28 -3.89 9.71 4.20
CA HIS A 28 -4.94 9.75 3.20
C HIS A 28 -5.47 8.36 2.90
N ILE A 29 -6.79 8.26 2.75
CA ILE A 29 -7.48 7.05 2.34
C ILE A 29 -8.15 7.36 1.01
N TYR A 30 -7.74 6.66 -0.04
CA TYR A 30 -8.31 6.79 -1.36
C TYR A 30 -9.11 5.53 -1.70
N ARG A 31 -10.41 5.70 -1.94
CA ARG A 31 -11.29 4.62 -2.39
C ARG A 31 -11.53 4.76 -3.88
N ASN A 32 -11.20 3.73 -4.65
CA ASN A 32 -11.52 3.72 -6.08
C ASN A 32 -13.00 3.40 -6.33
N LYS A 33 -13.48 3.67 -7.54
CA LYS A 33 -14.87 3.36 -7.95
C LYS A 33 -15.20 1.86 -7.99
N LYS A 34 -14.18 0.99 -7.99
CA LYS A 34 -14.32 -0.48 -7.91
C LYS A 34 -14.44 -1.00 -6.47
N GLY A 35 -14.36 -0.13 -5.46
CA GLY A 35 -14.43 -0.49 -4.04
C GLY A 35 -13.08 -0.80 -3.39
N THR A 36 -11.96 -0.75 -4.13
CA THR A 36 -10.62 -0.97 -3.59
C THR A 36 -10.15 0.25 -2.78
N ILE A 37 -9.57 0.01 -1.60
CA ILE A 37 -9.14 1.04 -0.66
C ILE A 37 -7.61 1.09 -0.61
N TYR A 38 -7.07 2.25 -0.98
CA TYR A 38 -5.66 2.60 -0.91
C TYR A 38 -5.42 3.46 0.33
N PHE A 39 -4.39 3.14 1.08
CA PHE A 39 -3.98 3.86 2.27
C PHE A 39 -2.60 4.46 2.01
N PHE A 40 -2.49 5.77 2.15
CA PHE A 40 -1.25 6.49 1.86
C PHE A 40 -0.65 7.09 3.13
N CYS A 41 0.64 6.82 3.32
CA CYS A 41 1.49 7.32 4.38
C CYS A 41 2.71 8.00 3.76
N TYR A 42 2.61 9.32 3.56
CA TYR A 42 3.67 10.13 2.95
C TYR A 42 4.20 9.50 1.63
N ASP A 43 5.44 9.00 1.61
CA ASP A 43 6.09 8.38 0.44
C ASP A 43 5.66 6.93 0.15
N HIS A 44 4.88 6.29 1.04
CA HIS A 44 4.48 4.89 0.92
C HIS A 44 2.96 4.74 0.94
N GLY A 45 2.42 4.09 -0.08
CA GLY A 45 1.05 3.60 -0.11
C GLY A 45 0.96 2.11 0.19
N TYR A 46 -0.20 1.65 0.63
CA TYR A 46 -0.54 0.25 0.59
C TYR A 46 -2.00 0.04 0.16
N LEU A 47 -2.24 -1.06 -0.53
CA LEU A 47 -3.54 -1.50 -1.00
C LEU A 47 -3.93 -2.79 -0.28
N VAL A 48 -5.15 -2.86 0.22
CA VAL A 48 -5.72 -4.12 0.71
C VAL A 48 -6.21 -4.92 -0.49
N LEU A 49 -5.67 -6.11 -0.66
CA LEU A 49 -6.11 -7.10 -1.63
C LEU A 49 -6.98 -8.16 -0.94
N GLU A 50 -7.52 -9.06 -1.74
CA GLU A 50 -8.27 -10.21 -1.24
C GLU A 50 -7.35 -11.23 -0.55
N ASN A 51 -7.92 -12.04 0.34
CA ASN A 51 -7.23 -13.15 1.01
C ASN A 51 -6.02 -12.70 1.88
N ASP A 52 -6.18 -11.60 2.63
CA ASP A 52 -5.15 -11.03 3.53
C ASP A 52 -3.83 -10.65 2.85
N TRP A 53 -3.88 -10.37 1.54
CA TRP A 53 -2.76 -9.83 0.80
C TRP A 53 -2.78 -8.31 0.80
N TYR A 54 -1.59 -7.73 0.79
CA TYR A 54 -1.38 -6.29 0.77
C TYR A 54 -0.39 -5.96 -0.34
N LEU A 55 -0.68 -4.93 -1.13
CA LEU A 55 0.26 -4.39 -2.10
C LEU A 55 0.90 -3.16 -1.49
N ILE A 56 2.18 -3.21 -1.15
CA ILE A 56 2.94 -2.03 -0.74
C ILE A 56 3.38 -1.31 -2.00
N VAL A 57 3.14 -0.01 -2.07
CA VAL A 57 3.53 0.89 -3.15
C VAL A 57 4.51 1.90 -2.56
N ARG A 58 5.73 1.97 -3.07
CA ARG A 58 6.70 2.98 -2.69
C ARG A 58 6.88 3.95 -3.84
N HIS A 59 6.62 5.23 -3.58
CA HIS A 59 7.00 6.27 -4.52
C HIS A 59 8.51 6.44 -4.47
N LYS A 60 9.19 6.21 -5.59
CA LYS A 60 10.61 6.54 -5.69
C LYS A 60 10.71 8.02 -6.04
N SER A 61 10.65 8.87 -5.02
CA SER A 61 11.05 10.27 -5.12
C SER A 61 12.56 10.29 -5.37
N GLY A 62 12.96 10.21 -6.65
CA GLY A 62 14.34 10.31 -7.13
C GLY A 62 14.47 11.46 -8.11
#